data_AF-A0A383AM47-F1
#
_entry.id   AF-A0A383AM47-F1
#
_cell.length_a   1.000
_cell.length_b   1.000
_cell.length_c   1.000
_cell.angle_alpha   90.00
_cell.angle_beta   90.00
_cell.angle_gamma   90.00
#
_symmetry.space_group_name_H-M   'P 1'
#
loop_
_entity.id
_entity.type
_entity.pdbx_description
1 polymer ?
#
loop_
_entity_poly.entity_id
_entity_poly.type
_entity_poly.pdbx_seq_one_letter_code
_entity_poly.pdbx_strand_id
1 'polypeptide(L)' 'MRTVSVMSAKYYTQFKVKDGDYHGRNEFSGVVEISHPMDHGSDITQIKTELARNFDFQQSAVQLLSWSRLH' A
#
# COMPACT_ATOMS: atom_id res chain seq x y z
N MET A 1 25.07 7.90 -16.65
CA MET A 1 23.62 8.19 -16.76
C MET A 1 23.03 8.16 -15.37
N ARG A 2 22.65 9.32 -14.81
CA ARG A 2 21.89 9.37 -13.56
C ARG A 2 20.44 9.07 -13.92
N THR A 3 19.94 7.92 -13.50
CA THR A 3 18.51 7.62 -13.53
C THR A 3 17.83 8.73 -12.73
N VAL A 4 17.03 9.55 -13.41
CA VAL A 4 16.13 10.49 -12.75
C VAL A 4 15.32 9.66 -11.76
N SER A 5 15.34 10.01 -10.47
CA SER A 5 14.44 9.39 -9.50
C SER A 5 13.04 9.55 -10.07
N VAL A 6 12.46 8.46 -10.56
CA VAL A 6 11.03 8.39 -10.86
C VAL A 6 10.39 8.79 -9.54
N MET A 7 9.79 9.99 -9.47
CA MET A 7 9.43 10.61 -8.20
C MET A 7 8.54 9.65 -7.43
N SER A 8 9.05 9.06 -6.35
CA SER A 8 8.21 8.19 -5.53
C SER A 8 7.10 9.04 -4.90
N ALA A 9 5.90 8.47 -4.84
CA ALA A 9 4.74 9.12 -4.22
C ALA A 9 4.42 8.44 -2.90
N LYS A 10 4.15 9.27 -1.88
CA LYS A 10 3.73 8.78 -0.56
C LYS A 10 2.21 8.77 -0.48
N TYR A 11 1.67 7.72 0.08
CA TYR A 11 0.24 7.56 0.30
C TYR A 11 0.00 7.19 1.76
N TYR A 12 -0.87 7.93 2.42
CA TYR A 12 -1.46 7.45 3.65
C TYR A 12 -2.51 6.40 3.31
N THR A 13 -2.54 5.31 4.05
CA THR A 13 -3.39 4.15 3.79
C THR A 13 -4.03 3.69 5.08
N GLN A 14 -5.23 3.15 4.96
CA GLN A 14 -5.93 2.41 6.01
C GLN A 14 -6.41 1.10 5.39
N PHE A 15 -6.07 -0.03 6.01
CA PHE A 15 -6.33 -1.36 5.44
C PHE A 15 -6.59 -2.40 6.53
N LYS A 16 -7.20 -3.51 6.13
CA LYS A 16 -7.39 -4.71 6.95
C LYS A 16 -6.61 -5.88 6.41
N VAL A 17 -6.18 -6.78 7.29
CA VAL A 17 -5.58 -8.06 6.93
C VAL A 17 -6.54 -9.18 7.32
N LYS A 18 -6.79 -10.10 6.39
CA LYS A 18 -7.76 -11.20 6.55
C LYS A 18 -7.11 -12.55 6.87
N ASP A 19 -5.79 -12.69 6.77
CA ASP A 19 -5.14 -13.97 6.96
C ASP A 19 -5.08 -14.38 8.44
N GLY A 20 -5.22 -15.68 8.68
CA GLY A 20 -5.75 -16.31 9.89
C GLY A 20 -4.94 -16.06 11.16
N ASP A 21 -5.64 -16.18 12.29
CA ASP A 21 -5.10 -16.13 13.67
C ASP A 21 -4.59 -14.78 14.19
N TYR A 22 -4.83 -13.66 13.49
CA TYR A 22 -4.63 -12.34 14.10
C TYR A 22 -5.75 -12.05 15.12
N HIS A 23 -5.63 -12.62 16.32
CA HIS A 23 -6.51 -12.46 17.50
C HIS A 23 -6.55 -11.02 18.08
N GLY A 24 -6.17 -10.00 17.29
CA GLY A 24 -6.09 -8.60 17.68
C GLY A 24 -6.80 -7.66 16.69
N ARG A 25 -6.46 -6.37 16.74
CA ARG A 25 -6.89 -5.40 15.72
C ARG A 25 -6.28 -5.80 14.38
N ASN A 26 -7.13 -6.18 13.44
CA ASN A 26 -6.75 -6.51 12.07
C ASN A 26 -6.81 -5.30 11.12
N GLU A 27 -6.96 -4.11 11.69
CA GLU A 27 -7.05 -2.84 10.98
C GLU A 27 -5.82 -1.99 11.30
N PHE A 28 -5.18 -1.51 10.24
CA PHE A 28 -3.91 -0.81 10.29
C PHE A 28 -4.00 0.47 9.47
N SER A 29 -3.19 1.45 9.83
CA SER A 29 -2.96 2.64 9.02
C SER A 29 -1.50 3.03 8.99
N GLY A 30 -1.06 3.67 7.91
CA GLY A 30 0.33 4.04 7.73
C GLY A 30 0.62 4.66 6.38
N VAL A 31 1.86 5.11 6.21
CA VAL A 31 2.34 5.69 4.96
C VAL A 31 3.10 4.63 4.18
N VAL A 32 2.74 4.45 2.91
CA VAL A 32 3.52 3.66 1.95
C VAL A 32 4.14 4.58 0.91
N GLU A 33 5.32 4.21 0.44
CA GLU A 33 6.00 4.88 -0.65
C GLU A 33 5.92 4.01 -1.90
N ILE A 34 5.36 4.56 -2.97
CA ILE A 34 5.20 3.87 -4.25
C ILE A 34 6.19 4.49 -5.25
N SER A 35 7.08 3.68 -5.82
CA SER A 35 8.13 4.14 -6.73
C SER A 35 7.60 4.71 -8.05
N HIS A 36 6.42 4.26 -8.47
CA HIS A 36 5.71 4.78 -9.65
C HIS A 36 4.38 5.38 -9.17
N PRO A 37 4.26 6.71 -9.09
CA PRO A 37 3.01 7.35 -8.69
C PRO A 37 1.86 6.80 -9.51
N MET A 38 0.76 6.52 -8.83
CA MET A 38 -0.47 6.13 -9.51
C MET A 38 -0.95 7.33 -10.34
N ASP A 39 -1.02 7.16 -11.66
CA ASP A 39 -1.71 8.09 -12.55
C ASP A 39 -3.23 7.99 -12.32
N HIS A 40 -4.00 8.96 -12.82
CA HIS A 40 -5.48 8.95 -12.79
C HIS A 40 -6.02 7.69 -13.53
N GLY A 41 -6.06 6.56 -12.83
CA GLY A 41 -6.44 5.25 -13.38
C GLY A 41 -5.49 4.09 -13.05
N SER A 42 -4.33 4.34 -12.45
CA SER A 42 -3.49 3.25 -11.96
C SER A 42 -4.20 2.50 -10.85
N ASP A 43 -4.12 1.17 -10.93
CA ASP A 43 -4.84 0.26 -10.06
C ASP A 43 -4.26 0.30 -8.64
N ILE A 44 -5.13 0.41 -7.62
CA ILE A 44 -4.79 0.31 -6.18
C ILE A 44 -3.98 -0.95 -5.84
N THR A 45 -3.92 -1.91 -6.77
CA THR A 45 -3.01 -3.06 -6.81
C THR A 45 -1.61 -2.71 -6.34
N GLN A 46 -0.98 -1.62 -6.80
CA GLN A 46 0.39 -1.28 -6.37
C GLN A 46 0.49 -1.00 -4.87
N ILE A 47 -0.44 -0.21 -4.31
CA ILE A 47 -0.53 0.03 -2.86
C ILE A 47 -0.71 -1.30 -2.12
N LYS A 48 -1.63 -2.15 -2.59
CA LYS A 48 -1.87 -3.46 -1.98
C LYS A 48 -0.65 -4.37 -2.05
N THR A 49 0.12 -4.33 -3.15
CA THR A 49 1.33 -5.13 -3.29
C THR A 49 2.42 -4.67 -2.33
N GLU A 50 2.63 -3.35 -2.18
CA GLU A 50 3.60 -2.85 -1.18
C GLU A 50 3.17 -3.16 0.25
N LEU A 51 1.88 -3.00 0.57
CA LEU A 51 1.34 -3.38 1.88
C LEU A 51 1.54 -4.87 2.15
N ALA A 52 1.22 -5.73 1.17
CA ALA A 52 1.41 -7.17 1.28
C ALA A 52 2.88 -7.53 1.51
N ARG A 53 3.80 -6.92 0.76
CA ARG A 53 5.26 -7.11 0.94
C ARG A 53 5.73 -6.66 2.32
N ASN A 54 5.36 -5.45 2.74
CA ASN A 54 5.84 -4.85 3.99
C ASN A 54 5.40 -5.63 5.23
N PHE A 55 4.26 -6.31 5.14
CA PHE A 55 3.69 -7.07 6.24
C PHE A 55 3.79 -8.59 6.06
N ASP A 56 4.52 -9.05 5.03
CA ASP A 56 4.69 -10.47 4.68
C ASP A 56 3.35 -11.24 4.54
N PHE A 57 2.38 -10.61 3.87
CA PHE A 57 1.08 -11.19 3.58
C PHE A 57 0.89 -11.44 2.09
N GLN A 58 -0.06 -12.31 1.76
CA GLN A 58 -0.57 -12.38 0.40
C GLN A 58 -1.36 -11.10 0.06
N GLN A 59 -1.25 -10.62 -1.18
CA GLN A 59 -1.99 -9.45 -1.63
C GLN A 59 -3.52 -9.62 -1.52
N SER A 60 -4.01 -10.85 -1.66
CA SER A 60 -5.41 -11.24 -1.46
C SER A 60 -5.87 -11.07 -0.01
N ALA A 61 -4.95 -11.17 0.96
CA ALA A 61 -5.24 -10.98 2.37
C ALA A 61 -5.36 -9.50 2.76
N VAL A 62 -4.86 -8.58 1.93
CA VAL A 62 -4.94 -7.13 2.18
C VAL A 62 -6.24 -6.56 1.59
N GLN A 63 -7.07 -5.96 2.44
CA GLN A 63 -8.23 -5.18 2.04
C GLN A 63 -7.96 -3.69 2.32
N LEU A 64 -7.71 -2.91 1.28
CA LEU A 64 -7.58 -1.46 1.40
C LEU A 64 -8.95 -0.83 1.68
N LEU A 65 -9.05 -0.02 2.74
CA LEU A 65 -10.28 0.68 3.13
C LEU A 65 -10.28 2.12 2.62
N SER A 66 -9.15 2.82 2.79
CA SER A 66 -8.99 4.22 2.40
C SER A 66 -7.54 4.49 2.04
N TRP A 67 -7.33 5.46 1.15
CA TRP A 67 -6.00 5.95 0.80
C TRP A 67 -6.07 7.40 0.32
N SER A 68 -5.01 8.15 0.61
CA SER A 68 -4.85 9.53 0.17
C SER A 68 -3.40 9.79 -0.21
N ARG A 69 -3.18 10.46 -1.34
CA ARG A 69 -1.84 10.92 -1.71
C ARG A 69 -1.39 12.00 -0.73
N LEU A 70 -0.15 11.88 -0.27
CA LEU A 70 0.51 12.91 0.53
C LEU A 70 1.29 13.83 -0.41
N HIS A 71 1.16 15.15 -0.18
CA HIS A 71 1.80 16.21 -0.95
C HIS A 71 3.06 16.71 -0.26
#